data_AF-A0A379WQP3-F1
#
_entry.id   AF-A0A379WQP3-F1
#
_cell.length_a   1.000
_cell.length_b   1.000
_cell.length_c   1.000
_cell.angle_alpha   90.00
_cell.angle_beta   90.00
_cell.angle_gamma   90.00
#
_symmetry.space_group_name_H-M   'P 1'
#
loop_
_entity.id
_entity.type
_entity.pdbx_description
1 polymer ?
#
loop_
_entity_poly.entity_id
_entity_poly.type
_entity_poly.pdbx_seq_one_letter_code
_entity_poly.pdbx_strand_id
1 'polypeptide(L)'
;MEQAHTRLIAQLNERISAADNTPLYMKFAQTVKDAVRSGILEHGNILPGERDLSQLTGVSRITVRKAMQALEEEGVVTRARGYGTQINNIF
;
A
#
# COMPACT_ATOMS: atom_id res chain seq x y z
N MET A 1 13.29 -4.88 6.60
CA MET A 1 12.47 -4.72 5.38
C MET A 1 11.52 -5.89 5.16
N GLU A 2 11.98 -7.15 5.14
CA GLU A 2 11.11 -8.31 4.84
C GLU A 2 9.91 -8.48 5.78
N GLN A 3 10.10 -8.28 7.10
CA GLN A 3 9.00 -8.38 8.07
C GLN A 3 7.91 -7.31 7.90
N ALA A 4 8.28 -6.09 7.48
CA ALA A 4 7.33 -5.00 7.28
C ALA A 4 6.38 -5.31 6.11
N HIS A 5 6.93 -5.85 5.01
CA HIS A 5 6.14 -6.24 3.85
C HIS A 5 5.18 -7.38 4.19
N THR A 6 5.66 -8.42 4.88
CA THR A 6 4.77 -9.53 5.30
C THR A 6 3.61 -9.03 6.16
N ARG A 7 3.87 -8.13 7.11
CA ARG A 7 2.82 -7.53 7.95
C ARG A 7 1.84 -6.69 7.13
N LEU A 8 2.35 -5.85 6.22
CA LEU A 8 1.51 -5.05 5.32
C LEU A 8 0.58 -5.93 4.48
N ILE A 9 1.11 -6.99 3.87
CA ILE A 9 0.32 -7.90 3.03
C ILE A 9 -0.76 -8.61 3.86
N ALA A 10 -0.45 -9.02 5.08
CA ALA A 10 -1.44 -9.62 5.98
C ALA A 10 -2.59 -8.65 6.30
N GLN A 11 -2.27 -7.40 6.66
CA GLN A 11 -3.25 -6.35 6.93
C GLN A 11 -4.10 -6.01 5.69
N LEU A 12 -3.47 -5.96 4.51
CA LEU A 12 -4.17 -5.73 3.25
C LEU A 12 -5.19 -6.82 2.97
N ASN A 13 -4.79 -8.09 3.08
CA ASN A 13 -5.69 -9.22 2.86
C ASN A 13 -6.88 -9.21 3.83
N GLU A 14 -6.64 -8.96 5.11
CA GLU A 14 -7.71 -8.83 6.10
C GLU A 14 -8.68 -7.69 5.76
N ARG A 15 -8.14 -6.50 5.45
CA ARG A 15 -8.96 -5.33 5.14
C ARG A 15 -9.77 -5.51 3.87
N ILE A 16 -9.19 -6.10 2.83
CA ILE A 16 -9.83 -6.35 1.53
C ILE A 16 -10.96 -7.37 1.67
N SER A 17 -10.78 -8.41 2.49
CA SER A 17 -11.80 -9.43 2.75
C SER A 17 -12.96 -8.94 3.61
N ALA A 18 -12.83 -7.82 4.33
CA ALA A 18 -13.91 -7.26 5.13
C ALA A 18 -15.14 -6.93 4.26
N ALA A 19 -16.30 -7.48 4.63
CA ALA A 19 -17.58 -7.33 3.93
C ALA A 19 -18.24 -5.98 4.23
N ASP A 20 -17.65 -4.90 3.70
CA ASP A 20 -18.20 -3.56 3.72
C ASP A 20 -18.25 -2.95 2.31
N ASN A 21 -19.03 -1.88 2.14
CA ASN A 21 -19.24 -1.18 0.85
C ASN A 21 -18.10 -0.23 0.45
N THR A 22 -16.96 -0.26 1.13
CA THR A 22 -15.82 0.61 0.81
C THR A 22 -15.13 0.12 -0.47
N PRO A 23 -14.84 0.99 -1.44
CA PRO A 23 -14.10 0.61 -2.63
C PRO A 23 -12.74 -0.02 -2.32
N LEU A 24 -12.36 -1.09 -3.04
CA LEU A 24 -11.13 -1.85 -2.77
C LEU A 24 -9.85 -0.99 -2.80
N TYR A 25 -9.78 0.00 -3.70
CA TYR A 25 -8.61 0.89 -3.77
C TYR A 25 -8.52 1.80 -2.53
N MET A 26 -9.65 2.20 -1.95
CA MET A 26 -9.69 2.98 -0.71
C MET A 26 -9.29 2.11 0.48
N LYS A 27 -9.78 0.87 0.54
CA LYS A 27 -9.35 -0.13 1.54
C LYS A 27 -7.83 -0.31 1.52
N PHE A 28 -7.27 -0.47 0.33
CA PHE A 28 -5.83 -0.61 0.13
C PHE A 28 -5.08 0.64 0.61
N ALA A 29 -5.44 1.81 0.12
CA ALA A 29 -4.78 3.07 0.47
C ALA A 29 -4.84 3.35 1.98
N GLN A 30 -6.00 3.13 2.60
CA GLN A 30 -6.16 3.33 4.04
C GLN A 30 -5.26 2.38 4.85
N THR A 31 -5.18 1.10 4.45
CA THR A 31 -4.31 0.12 5.11
C THR A 31 -2.84 0.54 5.04
N VAL A 32 -2.37 1.03 3.89
CA VAL A 32 -1.00 1.53 3.77
C VAL A 32 -0.78 2.74 4.70
N LYS A 33 -1.72 3.68 4.74
CA LYS A 33 -1.64 4.85 5.65
C LYS A 33 -1.57 4.42 7.11
N ASP A 34 -2.38 3.45 7.51
CA ASP A 34 -2.40 2.94 8.88
C ASP A 34 -1.10 2.19 9.21
N ALA A 35 -0.52 1.47 8.25
CA ALA A 35 0.80 0.85 8.39
C ALA A 35 1.93 1.89 8.56
N VAL A 36 1.85 3.04 7.88
CA VAL A 36 2.79 4.15 8.09
C VAL A 36 2.59 4.78 9.48
N ARG A 37 1.35 5.10 9.85
CA ARG A 37 1.01 5.71 11.16
C ARG A 37 1.39 4.84 12.35
N SER A 38 1.31 3.52 12.20
CA SER A 38 1.69 2.56 13.24
C SER A 38 3.19 2.27 13.29
N GLY A 39 3.99 2.85 12.39
CA GLY A 39 5.43 2.61 12.30
C GLY A 39 5.81 1.24 11.72
N ILE A 40 4.86 0.51 11.12
CA ILE A 40 5.17 -0.73 10.39
C ILE A 40 5.94 -0.40 9.11
N LEU A 41 5.53 0.67 8.42
CA LEU A 41 6.21 1.23 7.27
C LEU A 41 6.83 2.57 7.67
N GLU A 42 8.14 2.69 7.48
CA GLU A 42 8.88 3.89 7.84
C GLU A 42 9.23 4.70 6.59
N HIS A 43 9.63 5.96 6.81
CA HIS A 43 10.18 6.80 5.75
C HIS A 43 11.28 6.05 4.98
N GLY A 44 11.21 6.14 3.66
CA GLY A 44 12.23 5.55 2.80
C GLY A 44 12.03 4.05 2.51
N ASN A 45 11.10 3.37 3.18
CA ASN A 45 10.71 2.00 2.81
C ASN A 45 10.20 1.97 1.37
N ILE A 46 10.60 0.93 0.63
CA ILE A 46 10.18 0.70 -0.75
C ILE A 46 9.09 -0.35 -0.76
N LEU A 47 7.91 0.04 -1.22
CA LEU A 47 6.80 -0.89 -1.38
C LEU A 47 7.10 -1.90 -2.51
N PRO A 48 6.57 -3.13 -2.41
CA PRO A 48 6.62 -4.08 -3.51
C PRO A 48 5.99 -3.49 -4.79
N GLY A 49 6.41 -3.97 -5.96
CA GLY A 49 5.87 -3.49 -7.22
C GLY A 49 4.36 -3.73 -7.33
N GLU A 50 3.65 -2.91 -8.12
CA GLU A 50 2.20 -3.05 -8.33
C GLU A 50 1.79 -4.47 -8.78
N ARG A 51 2.67 -5.12 -9.56
CA ARG A 51 2.53 -6.52 -9.97
C ARG A 51 2.51 -7.46 -8.77
N ASP A 52 3.48 -7.32 -7.88
CA ASP A 52 3.66 -8.23 -6.75
C ASP A 52 2.57 -7.99 -5.72
N LEU A 53 2.23 -6.73 -5.44
CA LEU A 53 1.08 -6.37 -4.61
C LEU A 53 -0.21 -6.99 -5.13
N SER A 54 -0.45 -6.94 -6.44
CA SER A 54 -1.62 -7.57 -7.06
C SER A 54 -1.62 -9.10 -6.88
N GLN A 55 -0.47 -9.76 -7.04
CA GLN A 55 -0.34 -11.20 -6.85
C GLN A 55 -0.51 -11.62 -5.39
N LEU A 56 0.06 -10.87 -4.46
CA LEU A 56 0.05 -11.16 -3.02
C LEU A 56 -1.29 -10.86 -2.35
N THR A 57 -2.07 -9.92 -2.90
CA THR A 57 -3.37 -9.51 -2.34
C THR A 57 -4.59 -10.02 -3.11
N GLY A 58 -4.39 -10.59 -4.30
CA GLY A 58 -5.48 -11.01 -5.19
C GLY A 58 -6.28 -9.84 -5.81
N VAL A 59 -5.89 -8.60 -5.53
CA VAL A 59 -6.53 -7.40 -6.07
C VAL A 59 -6.02 -7.12 -7.49
N SER A 60 -6.89 -6.62 -8.37
CA SER A 60 -6.51 -6.28 -9.74
C SER A 60 -5.40 -5.21 -9.77
N ARG A 61 -4.48 -5.29 -10.74
CA ARG A 61 -3.44 -4.27 -10.92
C ARG A 61 -4.00 -2.87 -11.12
N ILE A 62 -5.16 -2.74 -11.75
CA ILE A 62 -5.83 -1.45 -11.95
C ILE A 62 -6.22 -0.84 -10.60
N THR A 63 -6.75 -1.65 -9.69
CA THR A 63 -7.13 -1.23 -8.34
C THR A 63 -5.91 -0.88 -7.49
N VAL A 64 -4.84 -1.68 -7.54
CA VAL A 64 -3.57 -1.37 -6.86
C VAL A 64 -3.03 -0.03 -7.36
N ARG A 65 -2.92 0.15 -8.68
CA ARG A 65 -2.46 1.41 -9.28
C ARG A 65 -3.31 2.61 -8.84
N LYS A 66 -4.63 2.46 -8.77
CA LYS A 66 -5.54 3.52 -8.28
C LYS A 66 -5.29 3.86 -6.80
N ALA A 67 -5.01 2.85 -5.97
CA ALA A 67 -4.64 3.08 -4.58
C ALA A 67 -3.28 3.79 -4.44
N MET A 68 -2.29 3.36 -5.22
CA MET A 68 -0.97 4.01 -5.27
C MET A 68 -1.07 5.47 -5.72
N GLN A 69 -1.90 5.76 -6.72
CA GLN A 69 -2.16 7.13 -7.17
C GLN A 69 -2.78 7.98 -6.05
N ALA A 70 -3.79 7.47 -5.34
CA ALA A 70 -4.39 8.19 -4.21
C ALA A 70 -3.37 8.47 -3.09
N LEU A 71 -2.50 7.50 -2.79
CA LEU A 71 -1.42 7.68 -1.81
C LEU A 71 -0.38 8.71 -2.27
N GLU A 72 -0.08 8.77 -3.57
CA GLU A 72 0.85 9.73 -4.17
C GLU A 72 0.26 11.15 -4.15
N GLU A 73 -1.03 11.29 -4.49
CA GLU A 73 -1.78 12.56 -4.41
C GLU A 73 -1.85 13.11 -2.98
N GLU A 74 -1.99 12.23 -1.98
CA GLU A 74 -1.93 12.59 -0.55
C GLU A 74 -0.49 12.83 -0.06
N GLY A 75 0.53 12.54 -0.87
CA GLY A 75 1.94 12.68 -0.53
C GLY A 75 2.50 11.58 0.35
N VAL A 76 1.75 10.51 0.63
CA VAL A 76 2.17 9.35 1.46
C VAL A 76 3.30 8.57 0.78
N VAL A 77 3.30 8.55 -0.56
CA VAL A 77 4.31 7.84 -1.33
C VAL A 77 4.84 8.71 -2.47
N THR A 78 6.09 8.47 -2.87
CA THR A 78 6.68 9.01 -4.10
C THR A 78 7.03 7.88 -5.04
N ARG A 79 6.75 8.06 -6.34
CA ARG A 79 7.16 7.13 -7.38
C ARG A 79 8.41 7.65 -8.08
N ALA A 80 9.47 6.86 -8.09
CA ALA A 80 10.71 7.21 -8.80
C ALA A 80 11.04 6.16 -9.88
N ARG A 81 11.42 6.63 -11.08
CA ARG A 81 11.88 5.75 -12.15
C ARG A 81 13.12 4.98 -11.68
N GLY A 82 13.06 3.65 -11.72
CA GLY A 82 14.18 2.75 -11.39
C GLY A 82 14.26 2.31 -9.92
N TYR A 83 13.52 2.95 -9.01
CA TYR A 83 13.61 2.66 -7.56
C TYR A 83 12.32 2.12 -6.93
N GLY A 84 11.21 2.14 -7.67
CA GLY A 84 9.91 1.68 -7.17
C GLY A 84 9.12 2.79 -6.49
N THR A 85 8.24 2.42 -5.56
CA THR A 85 7.39 3.36 -4.82
C THR A 85 7.88 3.45 -3.38
N GLN A 86 8.27 4.64 -2.96
CA GLN A 86 8.87 4.91 -1.65
C GLN A 86 7.87 5.58 -0.71
N ILE A 87 7.89 5.24 0.58
CA ILE A 87 7.10 5.90 1.61
C ILE A 87 7.71 7.27 1.97
N ASN A 88 6.89 8.32 1.90
CA ASN A 88 7.16 9.63 2.48
C ASN A 88 6.46 9.70 3.84
N ASN A 89 7.17 10.08 4.90
CA ASN A 89 6.55 10.13 6.22
C ASN A 89 5.83 11.48 6.37
N ILE A 90 4.49 11.46 6.27
CA ILE A 90 3.64 12.67 6.31
C ILE A 90 2.66 12.69 7.49
N PHE A 91 2.86 11.81 8.48
CA PHE A 91 2.02 11.69 9.67
C PHE A 91 2.83 11.93 10.95
#